data_AF-A0A3B9GXU7-F1
#
_entry.id   AF-A0A3B9GXU7-F1
#
_cell.length_a   1.000
_cell.length_b   1.000
_cell.length_c   1.000
_cell.angle_alpha   90.00
_cell.angle_beta   90.00
_cell.angle_gamma   90.00
#
_symmetry.space_group_name_H-M   'P 1'
#
loop_
_entity.id
_entity.type
_entity.pdbx_description
1 polymer ?
#
loop_
_entity_poly.entity_id
_entity_poly.type
_entity_poly.pdbx_seq_one_letter_code
_entity_poly.pdbx_strand_id
1 'polypeptide(L)' 'MITIVGSINLDIVATGPALPRPGETVGGARLARHPGGKGANQALAARR' A
#
# COMPACT_ATOMS: atom_id res chain seq x y z
N MET A 1 6.01 14.06 22.46
CA MET A 1 6.77 13.04 21.72
C MET A 1 5.89 11.80 21.64
N ILE A 2 5.60 11.31 20.44
CA ILE A 2 4.79 10.10 20.22
C ILE A 2 5.72 9.04 19.60
N THR A 3 5.72 7.82 20.15
CA THR A 3 6.45 6.68 19.59
C THR A 3 5.46 5.71 18.98
N ILE A 4 5.69 5.34 17.71
CA ILE A 4 4.85 4.37 16.97
C ILE A 4 5.69 3.14 16.67
N VAL A 5 5.23 1.99 17.18
CA VAL A 5 5.82 0.67 16.90
C VAL A 5 4.86 -0.05 15.95
N GLY A 6 5.27 -0.23 14.70
CA GLY A 6 4.40 -0.83 13.70
C GLY A 6 5.12 -1.13 12.39
N SER A 7 4.35 -1.62 11.42
CA SER A 7 4.88 -2.07 10.14
C SER A 7 5.34 -0.92 9.23
N ILE A 8 6.39 -1.21 8.46
CA ILE A 8 6.87 -0.42 7.33
C ILE A 8 6.92 -1.34 6.12
N ASN A 9 6.29 -0.93 5.03
CA ASN A 9 6.20 -1.72 3.81
C ASN A 9 6.60 -0.88 2.59
N LEU A 10 6.98 -1.57 1.51
CA LEU A 10 6.90 -1.04 0.16
C LEU A 10 5.62 -1.57 -0.48
N ASP A 11 4.66 -0.69 -0.70
CA ASP A 11 3.39 -1.05 -1.34
C ASP A 11 3.62 -1.09 -2.86
N ILE A 12 3.37 -2.25 -3.47
CA ILE A 12 3.34 -2.42 -4.93
C ILE A 12 1.88 -2.40 -5.35
N VAL A 13 1.46 -1.30 -5.97
CA VAL A 13 0.05 -1.06 -6.34
C VAL A 13 -0.14 -1.35 -7.82
N ALA A 14 -1.08 -2.23 -8.14
CA ALA A 14 -1.54 -2.50 -9.50
C ALA A 14 -2.89 -1.81 -9.74
N THR A 15 -2.92 -0.81 -10.62
CA THR A 15 -4.17 -0.16 -11.05
C THR A 15 -4.64 -0.77 -12.37
N GLY A 16 -5.76 -1.49 -12.33
CA GLY A 16 -6.37 -2.13 -13.48
C GLY A 16 -7.85 -1.77 -13.63
N PRO A 17 -8.54 -2.31 -14.65
CA PRO A 17 -9.93 -1.99 -14.94
C PRO A 17 -10.91 -2.52 -13.87
N ALA A 18 -10.57 -3.62 -13.21
CA ALA A 18 -11.35 -4.23 -12.13
C ALA A 18 -10.46 -5.13 -11.25
N LEU A 19 -10.97 -5.51 -10.07
CA LEU A 19 -10.36 -6.56 -9.25
C LEU A 19 -10.63 -7.94 -9.85
N PRO A 20 -9.66 -8.87 -9.82
CA PRO A 20 -9.84 -10.22 -10.34
C PRO A 20 -10.87 -11.00 -9.51
N ARG A 21 -11.69 -11.81 -10.18
CA ARG A 21 -12.49 -12.85 -9.52
C ARG A 21 -11.61 -14.08 -9.19
N PRO A 22 -12.05 -14.97 -8.29
CA PRO A 22 -11.33 -16.23 -8.05
C PRO A 22 -11.11 -17.02 -9.35
N GLY A 23 -9.86 -17.36 -9.63
CA GLY A 23 -9.45 -18.10 -10.84
C GLY A 23 -9.23 -17.24 -12.09
N GLU A 24 -9.53 -15.95 -12.05
CA GLU A 24 -9.36 -15.05 -13.19
C GLU A 24 -7.94 -14.47 -13.26
N THR A 25 -7.41 -14.31 -14.48
CA THR A 25 -6.19 -13.52 -14.74
C THR A 25 -6.57 -12.19 -15.39
N VAL A 26 -6.23 -11.07 -14.73
CA VAL A 26 -6.47 -9.72 -15.26
C VAL A 26 -5.12 -9.08 -15.63
N GLY A 27 -4.94 -8.78 -16.92
CA GLY A 27 -3.73 -8.16 -17.47
C GLY A 27 -3.83 -6.65 -17.65
N GLY A 28 -2.72 -6.03 -18.05
CA GLY A 28 -2.68 -4.61 -18.46
C GLY A 28 -2.71 -3.58 -17.33
N ALA A 29 -2.53 -3.99 -16.07
CA ALA A 29 -2.48 -3.07 -14.95
C ALA A 29 -1.23 -2.17 -15.01
N ARG A 30 -1.38 -0.91 -14.62
CA ARG A 30 -0.25 -0.02 -14.35
C ARG A 30 0.29 -0.30 -12.95
N LEU A 31 1.60 -0.51 -12.84
CA LEU A 31 2.27 -0.72 -11.54
C LEU A 31 2.87 0.58 -11.00
N ALA A 32 2.75 0.79 -9.69
CA ALA A 32 3.40 1.86 -8.96
C ALA A 32 3.98 1.36 -7.64
N ARG A 33 5.00 2.06 -7.12
CA ARG A 33 5.66 1.75 -5.85
C ARG A 33 5.47 2.93 -4.90
N HIS A 34 5.02 2.66 -3.69
CA HIS A 34 4.78 3.68 -2.67
C HIS A 34 5.35 3.23 -1.31
N PRO A 35 5.93 4.14 -0.52
CA PRO A 35 6.13 3.88 0.91
C PRO A 35 4.77 3.60 1.56
N GLY A 36 4.70 2.56 2.38
CA GLY A 36 3.47 2.15 3.03
C GLY A 36 3.71 1.43 4.34
N GLY A 37 2.70 0.67 4.77
CA GLY A 37 2.67 0.04 6.09
C GLY A 37 1.92 0.89 7.11
N LYS A 38 1.14 0.22 7.96
CA LYS A 38 0.24 0.89 8.91
C LYS A 38 1.04 1.74 9.91
N GLY A 39 2.16 1.23 10.41
CA GLY A 39 3.03 1.96 11.34
C GLY A 39 3.63 3.20 10.69
N ALA A 40 4.22 3.06 9.49
CA ALA A 40 4.79 4.18 8.74
C ALA A 40 3.74 5.25 8.38
N ASN A 41 2.55 4.84 7.93
CA ASN A 41 1.46 5.76 7.59
C ASN A 41 0.93 6.50 8.83
N GLN A 42 0.81 5.81 9.97
CA GLN A 42 0.45 6.45 11.24
C GLN A 42 1.54 7.41 11.73
N ALA A 43 2.82 7.04 11.59
CA ALA A 43 3.94 7.91 11.94
C ALA A 43 3.98 9.18 11.10
N LEU A 44 3.71 9.08 9.80
CA LEU A 44 3.56 10.23 8.91
C LEU A 44 2.37 11.12 9.33
N ALA A 45 1.23 10.51 9.66
CA ALA A 45 0.04 11.23 10.08
C ALA A 45 0.24 11.96 11.43
N ALA A 46 1.01 11.37 12.35
CA ALA A 46 1.30 11.90 13.68
C ALA A 46 2.44 12.95 13.71
N ARG A 47 2.98 13.36 12.55
CA ARG A 47 4.10 14.34 12.44
C ARG A 47 3.72 15.78 12.87
N ARG A 48 2.47 16.03 13.24
CA ARG A 48 1.99 17.34 13.72
C ARG A 48 1.97 17.39 15.24
#